data_AF-A0A968MGY9-F1
#
_entry.id   AF-A0A968MGY9-F1
#
_cell.length_a   1.000
_cell.length_b   1.000
_cell.length_c   1.000
_cell.angle_alpha   90.00
_cell.angle_beta   90.00
_cell.angle_gamma   90.00
#
_symmetry.space_group_name_H-M   'P 1'
#
loop_
_entity.id
_entity.type
_entity.pdbx_description
1 polymer ?
#
loop_
_entity_poly.entity_id
_entity_poly.type
_entity_poly.pdbx_seq_one_letter_code
_entity_poly.pdbx_strand_id
1 'polypeptide(L)'
;MRYILAADNGMLLVRPADPGAPLYIEYDPPLATGGDLFAETGHTLRGGFRDFWYANGGVTRLGFPLTEELIEAEPGTGRPLIVQYFERGRMAIYSSDSGLPGPYTVQFDGLGTRALAQAGPLAPAEPPADAATCRTIDGVGYAICPPFVAAWEQYGAAVLGVPIAPAAVQTNPSTNEKYLIQYFEQARLEYHPGPDGTPQVMQFGSLGRELFMRHGSMP
;
A
#
# COMPACT_ATOMS: atom_id res chain seq x y z
N MET A 1 9.93 -10.09 -17.24
CA MET A 1 10.12 -10.55 -18.64
C MET A 1 9.09 -9.78 -19.47
N ARG A 2 9.45 -8.99 -20.49
CA ARG A 2 8.45 -8.23 -21.27
C ARG A 2 7.90 -9.13 -22.37
N TYR A 3 6.66 -9.57 -22.26
CA TYR A 3 5.98 -10.32 -23.31
C TYR A 3 5.31 -9.35 -24.28
N ILE A 4 5.72 -9.38 -25.55
CA ILE A 4 4.92 -8.79 -26.63
C ILE A 4 3.77 -9.76 -26.88
N LEU A 5 2.58 -9.43 -26.41
CA LEU A 5 1.39 -10.23 -26.62
C LEU A 5 0.78 -9.86 -27.99
N ALA A 6 0.88 -10.77 -28.96
CA ALA A 6 0.19 -10.65 -30.23
C ALA A 6 -1.19 -11.30 -30.12
N ALA A 7 -2.25 -10.60 -30.53
CA ALA A 7 -3.59 -11.15 -30.57
C ALA A 7 -3.77 -12.02 -31.83
N ASP A 8 -4.30 -13.23 -31.67
CA ASP A 8 -4.72 -14.08 -32.79
C ASP A 8 -6.23 -13.90 -33.01
N ASN A 9 -6.62 -13.46 -34.21
CA ASN A 9 -8.00 -13.05 -34.54
C ASN A 9 -8.64 -12.06 -33.55
N GLY A 10 -7.83 -11.18 -32.94
CA GLY A 10 -8.28 -10.20 -31.94
C GLY A 10 -8.43 -10.76 -30.51
N MET A 11 -8.14 -12.04 -30.28
CA MET A 11 -8.07 -12.61 -28.94
C MET A 11 -6.63 -12.60 -28.40
N LEU A 12 -6.52 -12.16 -27.15
CA LEU A 12 -5.32 -12.30 -26.35
C LEU A 12 -5.50 -13.47 -25.39
N LEU A 13 -4.71 -14.53 -25.53
CA LEU A 13 -4.70 -15.63 -24.56
C LEU A 13 -3.46 -15.51 -23.67
N VAL A 14 -3.68 -15.23 -22.39
CA VAL A 14 -2.61 -15.25 -21.37
C VAL A 14 -2.81 -16.44 -20.46
N ARG A 15 -1.74 -17.20 -20.21
CA ARG A 15 -1.71 -18.30 -19.23
C ARG A 15 -0.73 -17.93 -18.12
N PRO A 16 -1.21 -17.45 -16.97
CA PRO A 16 -0.34 -17.18 -15.83
C PRO A 16 0.38 -18.45 -15.39
N ALA A 17 1.61 -18.28 -14.86
CA ALA A 17 2.39 -19.40 -14.33
C ALA A 17 1.71 -20.06 -13.12
N ASP A 18 1.06 -19.25 -12.28
CA ASP A 18 0.35 -19.69 -11.08
C ASP A 18 -1.16 -19.43 -11.18
N PRO A 19 -2.02 -20.42 -10.89
CA PRO A 19 -3.46 -20.21 -10.77
C PRO A 19 -3.78 -19.11 -9.74
N GLY A 20 -4.50 -18.08 -10.17
CA GLY A 20 -4.85 -16.93 -9.33
C GLY A 20 -3.81 -15.80 -9.32
N ALA A 21 -2.70 -15.92 -10.05
CA ALA A 21 -1.82 -14.79 -10.28
C ALA A 21 -2.58 -13.65 -10.99
N PRO A 22 -2.52 -12.42 -10.47
CA PRO A 22 -3.18 -11.27 -11.08
C PRO A 22 -2.57 -10.96 -12.46
N LEU A 23 -3.42 -10.61 -13.42
CA LEU A 23 -3.00 -10.05 -14.70
C LEU A 23 -2.99 -8.53 -14.59
N TYR A 24 -1.85 -7.92 -14.88
CA TYR A 24 -1.70 -6.48 -14.91
C TYR A 24 -1.51 -6.02 -16.36
N ILE A 25 -2.32 -5.04 -16.78
CA ILE A 25 -2.11 -4.33 -18.03
C ILE A 25 -1.41 -3.03 -17.66
N GLU A 26 -0.11 -2.97 -17.92
CA GLU A 26 0.70 -1.76 -17.71
C GLU A 26 0.55 -0.85 -18.92
N TYR A 27 0.10 0.38 -18.68
CA TYR A 27 0.09 1.43 -19.69
C TYR A 27 1.30 2.35 -19.48
N ASP A 28 2.35 2.19 -20.28
CA ASP A 28 3.53 3.05 -20.29
C ASP A 28 3.50 4.00 -21.51
N PRO A 29 2.82 5.16 -21.43
CA PRO A 29 2.96 6.18 -22.46
C PRO A 29 4.40 6.71 -22.46
N PRO A 30 4.98 7.17 -23.58
CA PRO A 30 6.36 7.66 -23.61
C PRO A 30 6.64 8.77 -22.58
N LEU A 31 7.79 8.71 -21.90
CA LEU A 31 8.26 9.71 -20.91
C LEU A 31 8.21 11.17 -21.42
N ALA A 32 8.32 11.37 -22.75
CA ALA A 32 8.26 12.67 -23.41
C ALA A 32 6.93 13.44 -23.18
N THR A 33 5.91 12.79 -22.61
CA THR A 33 4.58 13.36 -22.37
C THR A 33 4.42 13.97 -20.96
N GLY A 34 5.51 14.08 -20.19
CA GLY A 34 5.53 14.59 -18.81
C GLY A 34 5.53 13.47 -17.77
N GLY A 35 6.42 13.56 -16.79
CA GLY A 35 6.61 12.54 -15.77
C GLY A 35 8.01 12.56 -15.17
N ASP A 36 8.16 12.05 -13.96
CA ASP A 36 9.47 11.86 -13.32
C ASP A 36 9.86 10.38 -13.38
N LEU A 37 11.09 10.09 -13.82
CA LEU A 37 11.69 8.76 -13.76
C LEU A 37 12.52 8.65 -12.48
N PHE A 38 12.26 7.62 -11.67
CA PHE A 38 13.00 7.35 -10.45
C PHE A 38 14.09 6.30 -10.72
N ALA A 39 15.36 6.69 -10.61
CA ALA A 39 16.49 5.82 -10.92
C ALA A 39 16.62 4.63 -9.96
N GLU A 40 16.11 4.79 -8.74
CA GLU A 40 16.14 3.81 -7.66
C GLU A 40 15.34 2.55 -7.99
N THR A 41 14.25 2.69 -8.73
CA THR A 41 13.34 1.59 -9.06
C THR A 41 13.13 1.40 -10.56
N GLY A 42 13.51 2.39 -11.38
CA GLY A 42 13.30 2.38 -12.83
C GLY A 42 11.86 2.71 -13.26
N HIS A 43 11.01 3.14 -12.33
CA HIS A 43 9.59 3.43 -12.57
C HIS A 43 9.30 4.92 -12.67
N THR A 44 8.20 5.26 -13.33
CA THR A 44 7.80 6.65 -13.59
C THR A 44 6.55 7.06 -12.82
N LEU A 45 6.43 8.35 -12.56
CA LEU A 45 5.28 8.93 -11.89
C LEU A 45 4.77 10.13 -12.67
N ARG A 46 3.46 10.17 -12.95
CA ARG A 46 2.86 11.12 -13.89
C ARG A 46 1.50 11.63 -13.41
N GLY A 47 1.02 12.69 -14.07
CA GLY A 47 -0.33 13.22 -13.91
C GLY A 47 -0.77 13.40 -12.45
N GLY A 48 -2.01 13.00 -12.16
CA GLY A 48 -2.60 13.13 -10.83
C GLY A 48 -1.85 12.37 -9.74
N PHE A 49 -1.28 11.19 -10.06
CA PHE A 49 -0.47 10.46 -9.09
C PHE A 49 0.81 11.21 -8.71
N ARG A 50 1.50 11.81 -9.69
CA ARG A 50 2.68 12.65 -9.42
C ARG A 50 2.36 13.81 -8.50
N ASP A 51 1.33 14.56 -8.84
CA ASP A 51 0.96 15.76 -8.08
C ASP A 51 0.53 15.38 -6.67
N PHE A 52 -0.25 14.31 -6.52
CA PHE A 52 -0.66 13.80 -5.21
C PHE A 52 0.53 13.30 -4.39
N TRP A 53 1.46 12.55 -4.99
CA TRP A 53 2.62 12.00 -4.28
C TRP A 53 3.50 13.11 -3.69
N TYR A 54 3.81 14.16 -4.46
CA TYR A 54 4.57 15.31 -3.95
C TYR A 54 3.81 16.06 -2.86
N ALA A 55 2.50 16.25 -3.02
CA ALA A 55 1.68 16.94 -2.03
C ALA A 55 1.51 16.16 -0.71
N ASN A 56 1.64 14.82 -0.74
CA ASN A 56 1.29 13.96 0.39
C ASN A 56 2.49 13.27 1.05
N GLY A 57 3.68 13.85 0.95
CA GLY A 57 4.87 13.42 1.70
C GLY A 57 5.81 12.47 0.94
N GLY A 58 5.53 12.23 -0.33
CA GLY A 58 6.39 11.54 -1.29
C GLY A 58 7.10 10.32 -0.74
N VAL A 59 8.42 10.28 -0.93
CA VAL A 59 9.27 9.11 -0.59
C VAL A 59 9.19 8.75 0.89
N THR A 60 8.99 9.72 1.78
CA THR A 60 8.95 9.46 3.22
C THR A 60 7.71 8.65 3.62
N ARG A 61 6.57 8.85 2.93
CA ARG A 61 5.32 8.15 3.25
C ARG A 61 5.04 6.97 2.33
N LEU A 62 5.11 7.19 1.02
CA LEU A 62 4.78 6.19 0.00
C LEU A 62 6.00 5.37 -0.41
N GLY A 63 7.20 5.96 -0.35
CA GLY A 63 8.38 5.43 -1.00
C GLY A 63 8.39 5.65 -2.50
N PHE A 64 9.35 5.03 -3.17
CA PHE A 64 9.49 5.09 -4.63
C PHE A 64 8.40 4.27 -5.33
N PRO A 65 8.03 4.63 -6.57
CA PRO A 65 7.11 3.82 -7.38
C PRO A 65 7.71 2.45 -7.68
N LEU A 66 6.89 1.41 -7.62
CA LEU A 66 7.26 0.02 -7.93
C LEU A 66 6.63 -0.48 -9.24
N THR A 67 5.77 0.32 -9.86
CA THR A 67 5.03 0.01 -11.08
C THR A 67 4.81 1.29 -11.87
N GLU A 68 4.43 1.18 -13.15
CA GLU A 68 3.65 2.25 -13.79
C GLU A 68 2.18 2.20 -13.35
N GLU A 69 1.31 2.96 -14.01
CA GLU A 69 -0.14 2.90 -13.80
C GLU A 69 -0.70 1.55 -14.29
N LEU A 70 -1.45 0.89 -13.41
CA LEU A 70 -2.09 -0.39 -13.63
C LEU A 70 -3.61 -0.23 -13.61
N ILE A 71 -4.31 -1.07 -14.37
CA ILE A 71 -5.77 -1.21 -14.27
C ILE A 71 -6.09 -2.47 -13.48
N GLU A 72 -6.76 -2.31 -12.35
CA GLU A 72 -7.29 -3.40 -11.53
C GLU A 72 -8.82 -3.33 -11.41
N ALA A 73 -9.44 -4.39 -10.89
CA ALA A 73 -10.85 -4.35 -10.50
C ALA A 73 -11.01 -3.68 -9.12
N GLU A 74 -11.88 -2.68 -9.04
CA GLU A 74 -12.32 -2.07 -7.77
C GLU A 74 -13.01 -3.12 -6.89
N PRO A 75 -12.58 -3.29 -5.62
CA PRO A 75 -13.25 -4.20 -4.70
C PRO A 75 -14.75 -3.90 -4.56
N GLY A 76 -15.58 -4.94 -4.60
CA GLY A 76 -17.03 -4.84 -4.42
C GLY A 76 -17.82 -4.46 -5.68
N THR A 77 -17.30 -3.59 -6.54
CA THR A 77 -18.00 -3.18 -7.78
C THR A 77 -17.48 -3.90 -9.03
N GLY A 78 -16.21 -4.33 -9.04
CA GLY A 78 -15.54 -4.90 -10.20
C GLY A 78 -15.22 -3.90 -11.32
N ARG A 79 -15.48 -2.61 -11.12
CA ARG A 79 -15.20 -1.58 -12.12
C ARG A 79 -13.69 -1.40 -12.33
N PRO A 80 -13.23 -0.99 -13.52
CA PRO A 80 -11.83 -0.64 -13.72
C PRO A 80 -11.40 0.49 -12.77
N LEU A 81 -10.29 0.27 -12.07
CA LEU A 81 -9.66 1.21 -11.16
C LEU A 81 -8.20 1.38 -11.57
N ILE A 82 -7.79 2.62 -11.84
CA ILE A 82 -6.39 2.94 -12.14
C ILE A 82 -5.64 3.09 -10.83
N VAL A 83 -4.58 2.32 -10.67
CA VAL A 83 -3.77 2.26 -9.45
C VAL A 83 -2.29 2.28 -9.76
N GLN A 84 -1.49 2.66 -8.77
CA GLN A 84 -0.03 2.54 -8.84
C GLN A 84 0.52 2.11 -7.48
N TYR A 85 1.46 1.17 -7.48
CA TYR A 85 2.11 0.68 -6.27
C TYR A 85 3.41 1.42 -6.00
N PHE A 86 3.67 1.65 -4.72
CA PHE A 86 4.88 2.27 -4.18
C PHE A 86 5.45 1.34 -3.10
N GLU A 87 6.67 1.59 -2.61
CA GLU A 87 7.31 0.71 -1.62
C GLU A 87 6.42 0.44 -0.40
N ARG A 88 5.72 1.46 0.11
CA ARG A 88 4.97 1.43 1.37
C ARG A 88 3.45 1.58 1.18
N GLY A 89 3.01 1.96 -0.01
CA GLY A 89 1.62 2.34 -0.26
C GLY A 89 1.16 2.02 -1.67
N ARG A 90 -0.12 2.27 -1.91
CA ARG A 90 -0.76 2.26 -3.22
C ARG A 90 -1.62 3.48 -3.33
N MET A 91 -1.66 4.07 -4.52
CA MET A 91 -2.63 5.10 -4.84
C MET A 91 -3.64 4.59 -5.85
N ALA A 92 -4.85 5.13 -5.81
CA ALA A 92 -5.88 4.86 -6.79
C ALA A 92 -6.63 6.13 -7.20
N ILE A 93 -7.09 6.14 -8.45
CA ILE A 93 -7.93 7.20 -9.01
C ILE A 93 -9.39 6.75 -8.96
N TYR A 94 -10.20 7.48 -8.20
CA TYR A 94 -11.64 7.30 -8.17
C TYR A 94 -12.32 8.38 -8.99
N SER A 95 -13.27 7.96 -9.82
CA SER A 95 -14.12 8.83 -10.62
C SER A 95 -15.57 8.43 -10.39
N SER A 96 -16.47 9.42 -10.34
CA SER A 96 -17.91 9.17 -10.29
C SER A 96 -18.41 8.47 -11.56
N ASP A 97 -17.73 8.68 -12.68
CA ASP A 97 -18.01 8.04 -13.97
C ASP A 97 -16.94 7.00 -14.28
N SER A 98 -17.37 5.77 -14.56
CA SER A 98 -16.54 4.56 -14.67
C SER A 98 -15.71 4.44 -15.96
N GLY A 99 -15.21 5.56 -16.52
CA GLY A 99 -14.48 5.55 -17.79
C GLY A 99 -13.71 6.83 -18.20
N LEU A 100 -13.35 7.71 -17.24
CA LEU A 100 -12.50 8.92 -17.36
C LEU A 100 -12.49 9.64 -18.75
N PRO A 101 -13.22 10.76 -18.91
CA PRO A 101 -12.88 12.02 -18.24
C PRO A 101 -14.05 12.67 -17.49
N GLY A 102 -13.75 13.20 -16.30
CA GLY A 102 -14.63 13.88 -15.35
C GLY A 102 -13.82 14.30 -14.11
N PRO A 103 -14.41 14.94 -13.08
CA PRO A 103 -13.70 15.18 -11.82
C PRO A 103 -13.31 13.84 -11.19
N TYR A 104 -12.04 13.70 -10.83
CA TYR A 104 -11.50 12.51 -10.17
C TYR A 104 -10.75 12.89 -8.90
N THR A 105 -10.59 11.92 -8.01
CA THR A 105 -9.79 12.06 -6.79
C THR A 105 -8.72 10.98 -6.74
N VAL A 106 -7.50 11.40 -6.44
CA VAL A 106 -6.40 10.50 -6.08
C VAL A 106 -6.44 10.29 -4.57
N GLN A 107 -6.31 9.04 -4.12
CA GLN A 107 -6.21 8.71 -2.70
C GLN A 107 -5.28 7.53 -2.46
N PHE A 108 -4.82 7.39 -1.21
CA PHE A 108 -4.24 6.14 -0.72
C PHE A 108 -5.28 5.02 -0.81
N ASP A 109 -4.87 3.81 -1.19
CA ASP A 109 -5.80 2.69 -1.44
C ASP A 109 -5.39 1.36 -0.79
N GLY A 110 -6.02 1.06 0.34
CA GLY A 110 -6.43 -0.27 0.82
C GLY A 110 -5.35 -1.30 1.11
N LEU A 111 -4.06 -0.95 1.06
CA LEU A 111 -3.00 -1.96 1.24
C LEU A 111 -3.01 -2.60 2.62
N GLY A 112 -3.37 -1.86 3.67
CA GLY A 112 -3.45 -2.44 5.01
C GLY A 112 -4.53 -3.53 5.09
N THR A 113 -5.71 -3.28 4.52
CA THR A 113 -6.79 -4.28 4.40
C THR A 113 -6.34 -5.51 3.59
N ARG A 114 -5.69 -5.30 2.44
CA ARG A 114 -5.19 -6.38 1.59
C ARG A 114 -4.11 -7.21 2.28
N ALA A 115 -3.18 -6.55 2.97
CA ALA A 115 -2.10 -7.21 3.69
C ALA A 115 -2.61 -8.00 4.90
N LEU A 116 -3.55 -7.45 5.67
CA LEU A 116 -4.17 -8.19 6.79
C LEU A 116 -4.90 -9.44 6.32
N ALA A 117 -5.64 -9.34 5.20
CA ALA A 117 -6.32 -10.51 4.62
C ALA A 117 -5.34 -11.64 4.26
N GLN A 118 -4.12 -11.30 3.84
CA GLN A 118 -3.06 -12.29 3.57
C GLN A 118 -2.35 -12.78 4.84
N ALA A 119 -2.15 -11.91 5.82
CA ALA A 119 -1.50 -12.25 7.08
C ALA A 119 -2.36 -13.18 7.96
N GLY A 120 -3.69 -13.06 7.85
CA GLY A 120 -4.63 -13.82 8.68
C GLY A 120 -4.77 -13.24 10.10
N PRO A 121 -5.43 -13.98 11.02
CA PRO A 121 -5.65 -13.53 12.38
C PRO A 121 -4.34 -13.25 13.13
N LEU A 122 -4.30 -12.11 13.83
CA LEU A 122 -3.16 -11.72 14.65
C LEU A 122 -3.44 -11.97 16.13
N ALA A 123 -2.43 -12.46 16.85
CA ALA A 123 -2.45 -12.47 18.30
C ALA A 123 -2.22 -11.04 18.82
N PRO A 124 -3.13 -10.47 19.62
CA PRO A 124 -2.93 -9.15 20.20
C PRO A 124 -1.66 -9.11 21.04
N ALA A 125 -0.91 -8.02 20.93
CA ALA A 125 0.08 -7.67 21.94
C ALA A 125 -0.62 -7.42 23.28
N GLU A 126 0.13 -7.54 24.38
CA GLU A 126 -0.38 -7.17 25.69
C GLU A 126 -0.85 -5.70 25.65
N PRO A 127 -2.08 -5.40 26.10
CA PRO A 127 -2.58 -4.03 26.12
C PRO A 127 -1.65 -3.17 26.98
N PRO A 128 -1.52 -1.87 26.67
CA PRO A 128 -0.73 -0.97 27.51
C PRO A 128 -1.30 -0.94 28.93
N ALA A 129 -0.43 -0.73 29.93
CA ALA A 129 -0.81 -0.67 31.33
C ALA A 129 -1.83 0.45 31.65
N ASP A 130 -1.86 1.52 30.83
CA ASP A 130 -2.80 2.62 30.97
C ASP A 130 -3.64 2.80 29.69
N ALA A 131 -4.87 2.28 29.74
CA ALA A 131 -5.84 2.40 28.66
C ALA A 131 -6.27 3.85 28.39
N ALA A 132 -6.09 4.79 29.33
CA ALA A 132 -6.41 6.20 29.13
C ALA A 132 -5.53 6.88 28.07
N THR A 133 -4.40 6.26 27.72
CA THR A 133 -3.50 6.74 26.66
C THR A 133 -3.91 6.27 25.27
N CYS A 134 -4.92 5.40 25.15
CA CYS A 134 -5.40 4.89 23.89
C CYS A 134 -6.50 5.76 23.30
N ARG A 135 -6.55 5.81 21.97
CA ARG A 135 -7.66 6.38 21.21
C ARG A 135 -8.58 5.28 20.70
N THR A 136 -9.88 5.47 20.85
CA THR A 136 -10.91 4.63 20.25
C THR A 136 -11.66 5.42 19.18
N ILE A 137 -12.28 4.71 18.24
CA ILE A 137 -13.14 5.29 17.21
C ILE A 137 -14.50 4.60 17.33
N ASP A 138 -15.58 5.39 17.41
CA ASP A 138 -16.93 4.86 17.55
C ASP A 138 -17.27 3.90 16.41
N GLY A 139 -17.76 2.70 16.77
CA GLY A 139 -18.07 1.64 15.80
C GLY A 139 -16.86 0.84 15.30
N VAL A 140 -15.63 1.18 15.69
CA VAL A 140 -14.41 0.44 15.36
C VAL A 140 -13.93 -0.35 16.57
N GLY A 141 -13.75 -1.67 16.39
CA GLY A 141 -13.42 -2.60 17.48
C GLY A 141 -11.97 -2.61 17.95
N TYR A 142 -11.12 -1.71 17.45
CA TYR A 142 -9.68 -1.73 17.70
C TYR A 142 -9.21 -0.37 18.23
N ALA A 143 -8.54 -0.38 19.37
CA ALA A 143 -7.94 0.82 19.96
C ALA A 143 -6.58 1.13 19.31
N ILE A 144 -6.24 2.41 19.25
CA ILE A 144 -4.95 2.92 18.82
C ILE A 144 -4.22 3.38 20.07
N CYS A 145 -3.27 2.57 20.54
CA CYS A 145 -2.53 2.85 21.77
C CYS A 145 -1.10 3.32 21.45
N PRO A 146 -0.36 3.90 22.41
CA PRO A 146 1.06 4.10 22.26
C PRO A 146 1.76 2.79 21.87
N PRO A 147 2.73 2.83 20.94
CA PRO A 147 3.30 4.03 20.32
C PRO A 147 2.52 4.57 19.10
N PHE A 148 1.55 3.81 18.56
CA PHE A 148 0.88 4.13 17.29
C PHE A 148 -0.03 5.35 17.36
N VAL A 149 -0.59 5.68 18.53
CA VAL A 149 -1.50 6.82 18.67
C VAL A 149 -0.87 8.14 18.25
N ALA A 150 0.42 8.35 18.55
CA ALA A 150 1.13 9.57 18.17
C ALA A 150 1.24 9.72 16.64
N ALA A 151 1.53 8.63 15.94
CA ALA A 151 1.58 8.63 14.48
C ALA A 151 0.18 8.82 13.87
N TRP A 152 -0.84 8.20 14.45
CA TRP A 152 -2.21 8.36 13.98
C TRP A 152 -2.75 9.78 14.19
N GLU A 153 -2.39 10.45 15.28
CA GLU A 153 -2.71 11.86 15.50
C GLU A 153 -1.98 12.78 14.52
N GLN A 154 -0.75 12.44 14.13
CA GLN A 154 0.02 13.19 13.16
C GLN A 154 -0.53 13.07 11.72
N TYR A 155 -0.91 11.87 11.30
CA TYR A 155 -1.30 11.59 9.91
C TYR A 155 -2.81 11.57 9.68
N GLY A 156 -3.57 11.17 10.69
CA GLY A 156 -5.02 11.09 10.66
C GLY A 156 -5.59 9.97 9.79
N ALA A 157 -6.92 9.84 9.86
CA ALA A 157 -7.68 8.81 9.15
C ALA A 157 -7.62 8.94 7.62
N ALA A 158 -7.39 10.14 7.08
CA ALA A 158 -7.27 10.33 5.63
C ALA A 158 -6.04 9.64 5.03
N VAL A 159 -4.97 9.46 5.82
CA VAL A 159 -3.72 8.83 5.38
C VAL A 159 -3.66 7.36 5.81
N LEU A 160 -4.02 7.06 7.06
CA LEU A 160 -3.90 5.71 7.61
C LEU A 160 -5.19 4.90 7.48
N GLY A 161 -6.35 5.56 7.48
CA GLY A 161 -7.64 4.92 7.73
C GLY A 161 -7.89 4.66 9.22
N VAL A 162 -8.96 3.90 9.49
CA VAL A 162 -9.24 3.39 10.85
C VAL A 162 -8.42 2.12 11.14
N PRO A 163 -8.15 1.78 12.41
CA PRO A 163 -7.48 0.53 12.74
C PRO A 163 -8.39 -0.65 12.39
N ILE A 164 -7.82 -1.67 11.76
CA ILE A 164 -8.54 -2.87 11.29
C ILE A 164 -8.06 -4.16 11.99
N ALA A 165 -7.07 -4.03 12.88
CA ALA A 165 -6.54 -5.11 13.69
C ALA A 165 -6.03 -4.55 15.04
N PRO A 166 -5.90 -5.41 16.07
CA PRO A 166 -5.18 -5.04 17.28
C PRO A 166 -3.70 -4.79 16.96
N ALA A 167 -3.01 -4.05 17.82
CA ALA A 167 -1.56 -4.07 17.82
C ALA A 167 -1.06 -5.51 18.08
N ALA A 168 -0.01 -5.93 17.39
CA ALA A 168 0.54 -7.28 17.48
C ALA A 168 2.07 -7.24 17.47
N VAL A 169 2.70 -8.25 18.05
CA VAL A 169 4.14 -8.45 17.92
C VAL A 169 4.41 -9.30 16.68
N GLN A 170 5.27 -8.80 15.81
CA GLN A 170 5.78 -9.54 14.66
C GLN A 170 7.28 -9.83 14.84
N THR A 171 7.71 -10.99 14.35
CA THR A 171 9.13 -11.37 14.34
C THR A 171 9.64 -11.26 12.91
N ASN A 172 10.75 -10.54 12.71
CA ASN A 172 11.45 -10.52 11.44
C ASN A 172 12.05 -11.91 11.21
N PRO A 173 11.68 -12.64 10.14
CA PRO A 173 12.18 -14.00 9.91
C PRO A 173 13.68 -14.05 9.60
N SER A 174 14.27 -12.95 9.10
CA SER A 174 15.67 -12.86 8.73
C SER A 174 16.59 -12.49 9.89
N THR A 175 16.12 -11.63 10.81
CA THR A 175 16.93 -11.14 11.94
C THR A 175 16.52 -11.71 13.30
N ASN A 176 15.34 -12.35 13.36
CA ASN A 176 14.69 -12.79 14.60
C ASN A 176 14.34 -11.65 15.58
N GLU A 177 14.47 -10.39 15.14
CA GLU A 177 14.08 -9.22 15.92
C GLU A 177 12.56 -9.12 16.00
N LYS A 178 12.08 -8.68 17.17
CA LYS A 178 10.65 -8.43 17.40
C LYS A 178 10.35 -6.95 17.26
N TYR A 179 9.24 -6.64 16.60
CA TYR A 179 8.73 -5.29 16.46
C TYR A 179 7.21 -5.29 16.64
N LEU A 180 6.67 -4.15 17.04
CA LEU A 180 5.23 -3.97 17.14
C LEU A 180 4.68 -3.54 15.79
N ILE A 181 3.51 -4.04 15.45
CA ILE A 181 2.75 -3.61 14.28
C ILE A 181 1.32 -3.24 14.66
N GLN A 182 0.69 -2.39 13.85
CA GLN A 182 -0.76 -2.27 13.81
C GLN A 182 -1.22 -2.02 12.38
N TYR A 183 -2.24 -2.76 11.93
CA TYR A 183 -2.87 -2.55 10.64
C TYR A 183 -3.99 -1.51 10.73
N PHE A 184 -3.97 -0.60 9.77
CA PHE A 184 -5.03 0.36 9.45
C PHE A 184 -5.53 0.07 8.02
N GLU A 185 -6.61 0.66 7.56
CA GLU A 185 -7.16 0.38 6.22
C GLU A 185 -6.13 0.59 5.10
N GLN A 186 -5.37 1.69 5.18
CA GLN A 186 -4.48 2.14 4.12
C GLN A 186 -3.03 1.67 4.30
N ALA A 187 -2.62 1.37 5.54
CA ALA A 187 -1.22 1.12 5.88
C ALA A 187 -1.05 0.16 7.06
N ARG A 188 0.16 -0.38 7.22
CA ARG A 188 0.65 -0.97 8.47
C ARG A 188 1.65 0.00 9.07
N LEU A 189 1.46 0.37 10.33
CA LEU A 189 2.51 1.04 11.09
C LEU A 189 3.36 0.00 11.80
N GLU A 190 4.66 0.25 11.84
CA GLU A 190 5.65 -0.62 12.43
C GLU A 190 6.53 0.17 13.38
N TYR A 191 6.73 -0.36 14.57
CA TYR A 191 7.56 0.24 15.59
C TYR A 191 8.72 -0.69 15.91
N HIS A 192 9.85 -0.38 15.29
CA HIS A 192 11.05 -1.18 15.32
C HIS A 192 11.99 -0.74 16.44
N PRO A 193 12.77 -1.64 17.04
CA PRO A 193 13.96 -1.23 17.78
C PRO A 193 14.89 -0.45 16.84
N GLY A 194 15.50 0.64 17.34
CA GLY A 194 16.51 1.33 16.57
C GLY A 194 17.80 0.49 16.48
N PRO A 195 18.62 0.68 15.43
CA PRO A 195 19.92 0.01 15.32
C PRO A 195 20.77 0.24 16.57
N ASP A 196 21.51 -0.78 17.01
CA ASP A 196 22.45 -0.70 18.14
C ASP A 196 21.85 -0.15 19.46
N GLY A 197 20.55 -0.38 19.70
CA GLY A 197 19.86 0.09 20.90
C GLY A 197 19.45 1.56 20.85
N THR A 198 19.47 2.18 19.66
CA THR A 198 18.89 3.52 19.47
C THR A 198 17.37 3.53 19.69
N PRO A 199 16.76 4.70 19.93
CA PRO A 199 15.34 4.80 20.18
C PRO A 199 14.52 4.12 19.09
N GLN A 200 13.43 3.50 19.50
CA GLN A 200 12.53 2.82 18.59
C GLN A 200 11.98 3.78 17.52
N VAL A 201 11.89 3.30 16.29
CA VAL A 201 11.53 4.11 15.12
C VAL A 201 10.17 3.69 14.59
N MET A 202 9.27 4.66 14.44
CA MET A 202 7.98 4.47 13.77
C MET A 202 8.17 4.53 12.26
N GLN A 203 7.61 3.56 11.55
CA GLN A 203 7.72 3.43 10.10
C GLN A 203 6.38 3.03 9.48
N PHE A 204 6.17 3.44 8.23
CA PHE A 204 5.16 2.81 7.37
C PHE A 204 5.75 1.50 6.85
N GLY A 205 5.04 0.40 7.06
CA GLY A 205 5.40 -0.92 6.57
C GLY A 205 5.50 -0.94 5.05
N SER A 206 6.38 -1.79 4.52
CA SER A 206 6.65 -1.90 3.09
C SER A 206 5.57 -2.73 2.37
N LEU A 207 4.29 -2.46 2.65
CA LEU A 207 3.17 -3.28 2.21
C LEU A 207 3.07 -3.36 0.68
N GLY A 208 3.42 -2.29 -0.03
CA GLY A 208 3.42 -2.32 -1.49
C GLY A 208 4.48 -3.29 -2.01
N ARG A 209 5.68 -3.29 -1.42
CA ARG A 209 6.71 -4.28 -1.73
C ARG A 209 6.28 -5.70 -1.35
N GLU A 210 5.67 -5.89 -0.18
CA GLU A 210 5.22 -7.22 0.28
C GLU A 210 4.13 -7.81 -0.60
N LEU A 211 3.16 -7.00 -1.02
CA LEU A 211 2.03 -7.45 -1.83
C LEU A 211 2.41 -7.58 -3.31
N PHE A 212 3.27 -6.69 -3.83
CA PHE A 212 3.64 -6.67 -5.23
C PHE A 212 4.82 -7.60 -5.56
N MET A 213 5.85 -7.67 -4.71
CA MET A 213 7.06 -8.48 -4.96
C MET A 213 6.97 -9.92 -4.48
N ARG A 214 5.81 -10.37 -3.98
CA ARG A 214 5.60 -11.76 -3.52
C ARG A 214 5.86 -12.80 -4.63
N HIS A 215 5.82 -12.39 -5.89
CA HIS A 215 6.12 -13.23 -7.05
C HIS A 215 7.59 -13.11 -7.56
N GLY A 216 8.51 -12.54 -6.77
CA GLY A 216 9.95 -12.51 -7.06
C GLY A 216 10.40 -11.44 -8.07
N SER A 217 9.47 -10.95 -8.87
CA SER A 217 9.51 -9.74 -9.70
C SER A 217 8.04 -9.38 -10.02
N MET A 218 7.78 -8.38 -10.87
CA MET A 218 6.54 -8.44 -11.66
C MET A 218 6.43 -9.87 -12.22
N PRO A 219 5.29 -10.57 -12.05
CA PRO A 219 5.07 -11.82 -12.77
C PRO A 219 5.32 -11.61 -14.27
#